data_AF-A0A4Q8ULS2-F1
#
_entry.id   AF-A0A4Q8ULS2-F1
#
_cell.length_a   1.000
_cell.length_b   1.000
_cell.length_c   1.000
_cell.angle_alpha   90.00
_cell.angle_beta   90.00
_cell.angle_gamma   90.00
#
_symmetry.space_group_name_H-M   'P 1'
#
loop_
_entity.id
_entity.type
_entity.pdbx_description
1 polymer ?
#
loop_
_entity_poly.entity_id
_entity_poly.type
_entity_poly.pdbx_seq_one_letter_code
_entity_poly.pdbx_strand_id
1 'polypeptide(L)'
;MDVRESQRPRILDAGLRVAGSDQGATITLERVASEAGLTKPGLMYHFPNREALMVALVEHAAHQLRRRMIDLLGTSPETATVADRYRAYIQAAAQGENMRAEWALWFQSAYWPELQAAWTGPLEPWLSLPEGMPPGQRSRLMTARLAADGLWAAQASGVLRPSAADRSVILAQLMELTRGGEAE
;
A
#
# COMPACT_ATOMS: atom_id res chain seq x y z
N MET A 1 22.89 27.00 -9.20
CA MET A 1 23.08 26.08 -8.07
C MET A 1 22.22 24.88 -8.38
N ASP A 2 22.84 23.82 -8.89
CA ASP A 2 22.14 22.64 -9.39
C ASP A 2 21.46 21.95 -8.19
N VAL A 3 20.13 22.01 -8.11
CA VAL A 3 19.38 21.24 -7.13
C VAL A 3 19.57 19.78 -7.55
N ARG A 4 20.58 19.11 -6.98
CA ARG A 4 20.72 17.65 -7.13
C ARG A 4 19.43 17.05 -6.58
N GLU A 5 18.52 16.75 -7.48
CA GLU A 5 17.32 15.98 -7.19
C GLU A 5 17.78 14.70 -6.48
N SER A 6 17.26 14.47 -5.27
CA SER A 6 17.65 13.33 -4.46
C SER A 6 17.43 12.06 -5.28
N GLN A 7 18.47 11.25 -5.47
CA GLN A 7 18.34 9.97 -6.20
C GLN A 7 17.51 8.93 -5.42
N ARG A 8 17.20 9.22 -4.15
CA ARG A 8 16.53 8.29 -3.22
C ARG A 8 15.16 7.80 -3.72
N PRO A 9 14.23 8.65 -4.22
CA PRO A 9 12.96 8.17 -4.76
C PRO A 9 13.16 7.23 -5.96
N ARG A 10 14.06 7.58 -6.89
CA ARG A 10 14.39 6.73 -8.05
C ARG A 10 14.92 5.35 -7.65
N ILE A 11 15.75 5.29 -6.60
CA ILE A 11 16.24 4.02 -6.04
C ILE A 11 15.10 3.21 -5.44
N LEU A 12 14.19 3.85 -4.72
CA LEU A 12 13.04 3.16 -4.12
C LEU A 12 12.08 2.63 -5.19
N ASP A 13 11.84 3.40 -6.25
CA ASP A 13 11.06 2.94 -7.41
C ASP A 13 11.71 1.75 -8.11
N ALA A 14 13.05 1.77 -8.26
CA ALA A 14 13.81 0.60 -8.72
C ALA A 14 13.62 -0.61 -7.80
N GLY A 15 13.67 -0.41 -6.48
CA GLY A 15 13.43 -1.48 -5.52
C GLY A 15 12.00 -2.04 -5.58
N LEU A 16 10.99 -1.22 -5.85
CA LEU A 16 9.62 -1.70 -6.09
C LEU A 16 9.54 -2.58 -7.35
N ARG A 17 10.22 -2.20 -8.44
CA ARG A 17 10.29 -3.05 -9.65
C ARG A 17 10.97 -4.39 -9.37
N VAL A 18 12.06 -4.40 -8.60
CA VAL A 18 12.70 -5.65 -8.14
C VAL A 18 11.73 -6.50 -7.32
N ALA A 19 11.01 -5.89 -6.37
CA ALA A 19 10.06 -6.59 -5.51
C ALA A 19 8.88 -7.21 -6.28
N GLY A 20 8.43 -6.56 -7.36
CA GLY A 20 7.36 -7.04 -8.23
C GLY A 20 7.78 -8.03 -9.31
N SER A 21 9.08 -8.29 -9.48
CA SER A 21 9.62 -9.08 -10.59
C SER A 21 9.25 -10.56 -10.53
N ASP A 22 9.12 -11.20 -11.69
CA ASP A 22 8.83 -12.64 -11.84
C ASP A 22 10.01 -13.54 -11.41
N GLN A 23 11.19 -12.97 -11.21
CA GLN A 23 12.42 -13.71 -10.83
C GLN A 23 12.52 -13.99 -9.33
N GLY A 24 11.43 -13.79 -8.58
CA GLY A 24 11.37 -14.00 -7.14
C GLY A 24 11.59 -12.72 -6.33
N ALA A 25 10.88 -12.63 -5.20
CA ALA A 25 10.82 -11.46 -4.31
C ALA A 25 12.11 -11.20 -3.50
N THR A 26 13.24 -11.80 -3.86
CA THR A 26 14.50 -11.61 -3.14
C THR A 26 15.08 -10.23 -3.44
N ILE A 27 14.81 -9.27 -2.57
CA ILE A 27 15.36 -7.92 -2.63
C ILE A 27 16.78 -7.95 -2.03
N THR A 28 17.77 -7.63 -2.85
CA THR A 28 19.18 -7.47 -2.44
C THR A 28 19.71 -6.10 -2.84
N LEU A 29 20.75 -5.63 -2.14
CA LEU A 29 21.42 -4.37 -2.48
C LEU A 29 21.96 -4.39 -3.91
N GLU A 30 22.51 -5.51 -4.36
CA GLU A 30 23.07 -5.66 -5.71
C GLU A 30 21.99 -5.53 -6.79
N ARG A 31 20.84 -6.21 -6.60
CA ARG A 31 19.74 -6.15 -7.57
C ARG A 31 19.16 -4.75 -7.66
N VAL A 32 18.92 -4.10 -6.52
CA VAL A 32 18.36 -2.74 -6.50
C VAL A 32 19.36 -1.73 -7.05
N ALA A 33 20.65 -1.86 -6.75
CA ALA A 33 21.67 -1.01 -7.34
C ALA A 33 21.69 -1.14 -8.86
N SER A 34 21.70 -2.38 -9.37
CA SER A 34 21.68 -2.67 -10.80
C SER A 34 20.44 -2.08 -11.48
N GLU A 35 19.25 -2.32 -10.92
CA GLU A 35 17.98 -1.78 -11.43
C GLU A 35 17.90 -0.24 -11.37
N ALA A 36 18.58 0.38 -10.40
CA ALA A 36 18.66 1.84 -10.28
C ALA A 36 19.75 2.47 -11.17
N GLY A 37 20.56 1.68 -11.88
CA GLY A 37 21.70 2.17 -12.66
C GLY A 37 22.87 2.64 -11.79
N LEU A 38 23.01 2.07 -10.58
CA LEU A 38 24.04 2.39 -9.59
C LEU A 38 24.96 1.19 -9.32
N THR A 39 26.13 1.48 -8.75
CA THR A 39 26.97 0.45 -8.13
C THR A 39 26.49 0.15 -6.72
N LYS A 40 26.84 -1.03 -6.16
CA LYS A 40 26.52 -1.36 -4.77
C LYS A 40 27.04 -0.31 -3.77
N PRO A 41 28.30 0.17 -3.85
CA PRO A 41 28.75 1.27 -2.99
C PRO A 41 27.93 2.57 -3.17
N GLY A 42 27.52 2.87 -4.41
CA GLY A 42 26.66 4.03 -4.69
C GLY A 42 25.27 3.91 -4.06
N LEU A 43 24.67 2.71 -4.07
CA LEU A 43 23.43 2.43 -3.35
C LEU A 43 23.63 2.53 -1.83
N MET A 44 24.73 1.97 -1.32
CA MET A 44 25.03 1.94 0.12
C MET A 44 25.25 3.33 0.73
N TYR A 45 25.61 4.33 -0.10
CA TYR A 45 25.60 5.74 0.31
C TYR A 45 24.23 6.21 0.78
N HIS A 46 23.15 5.68 0.21
CA HIS A 46 21.77 6.00 0.58
C HIS A 46 21.17 5.00 1.58
N PHE A 47 21.55 3.73 1.48
CA PHE A 47 21.01 2.62 2.29
C PHE A 47 22.16 1.76 2.82
N PRO A 48 22.65 2.00 4.04
CA PRO A 48 23.91 1.42 4.52
C PRO A 48 23.90 -0.11 4.60
N ASN A 49 22.73 -0.73 4.69
CA ASN A 49 22.54 -2.17 4.70
C ASN A 49 21.18 -2.56 4.09
N ARG A 50 20.93 -3.87 4.00
CA ARG A 50 19.70 -4.41 3.40
C ARG A 50 18.47 -4.07 4.25
N GLU A 51 18.62 -4.05 5.56
CA GLU A 51 17.55 -3.76 6.53
C GLU A 51 17.03 -2.33 6.34
N ALA A 52 17.94 -1.34 6.25
CA ALA A 52 17.61 0.05 5.99
C ALA A 52 16.95 0.25 4.63
N LEU A 53 17.37 -0.50 3.60
CA LEU A 53 16.70 -0.51 2.30
C LEU A 53 15.28 -1.08 2.43
N MET A 54 15.10 -2.19 3.14
CA MET A 54 13.79 -2.83 3.30
C MET A 54 12.79 -1.92 4.04
N VAL A 55 13.19 -1.31 5.15
CA VAL A 55 12.36 -0.33 5.87
C VAL A 55 11.91 0.79 4.94
N ALA A 56 12.85 1.36 4.18
CA ALA A 56 12.54 2.46 3.26
C ALA A 56 11.65 2.04 2.08
N LEU A 57 11.78 0.81 1.57
CA LEU A 57 10.91 0.28 0.52
C LEU A 57 9.48 0.06 1.01
N VAL A 58 9.32 -0.50 2.22
CA VAL A 58 8.01 -0.70 2.84
C VAL A 58 7.31 0.64 3.10
N GLU A 59 8.04 1.61 3.67
CA GLU A 59 7.53 2.97 3.89
C GLU A 59 7.15 3.65 2.56
N HIS A 60 7.99 3.51 1.52
CA HIS A 60 7.70 4.06 0.20
C HIS A 60 6.45 3.44 -0.44
N ALA A 61 6.26 2.13 -0.31
CA ALA A 61 5.06 1.44 -0.77
C ALA A 61 3.80 1.94 -0.04
N ALA A 62 3.86 2.10 1.29
CA ALA A 62 2.76 2.67 2.07
C ALA A 62 2.46 4.13 1.66
N HIS A 63 3.48 4.93 1.35
CA HIS A 63 3.30 6.27 0.79
C HIS A 63 2.66 6.26 -0.61
N GLN A 64 3.02 5.31 -1.48
CA GLN A 64 2.36 5.15 -2.79
C GLN A 64 0.88 4.80 -2.64
N LEU A 65 0.54 3.93 -1.69
CA LEU A 65 -0.86 3.61 -1.38
C LEU A 65 -1.61 4.85 -0.85
N ARG A 66 -1.01 5.56 0.11
CA ARG A 66 -1.60 6.79 0.66
C ARG A 66 -1.81 7.87 -0.42
N ARG A 67 -0.85 8.07 -1.33
CA ARG A 67 -0.98 9.02 -2.45
C ARG A 67 -2.19 8.67 -3.31
N ARG A 68 -2.32 7.40 -3.72
CA ARG A 68 -3.50 6.93 -4.46
C ARG A 68 -4.80 7.16 -3.70
N MET A 69 -4.82 6.93 -2.40
CA MET A 69 -6.01 7.23 -1.58
C MET A 69 -6.35 8.73 -1.60
N ILE A 70 -5.37 9.61 -1.52
CA ILE A 70 -5.59 11.07 -1.60
C ILE A 70 -6.16 11.44 -2.97
N ASP A 71 -5.60 10.91 -4.05
CA ASP A 71 -6.05 11.17 -5.42
C ASP A 71 -7.50 10.68 -5.66
N LEU A 72 -7.89 9.59 -5.00
CA LEU A 72 -9.22 8.98 -5.12
C LEU A 72 -10.25 9.54 -4.12
N LEU A 73 -9.84 10.39 -3.17
CA LEU A 73 -10.70 10.84 -2.08
C LEU A 73 -11.86 11.71 -2.56
N GLY A 74 -11.66 12.46 -3.65
CA GLY A 74 -12.68 13.36 -4.24
C GLY A 74 -13.03 14.59 -3.39
N THR A 75 -12.39 14.76 -2.22
CA THR A 75 -12.51 15.91 -1.32
C THR A 75 -11.16 16.22 -0.68
N SER A 76 -11.06 17.31 0.08
CA SER A 76 -9.84 17.61 0.84
C SER A 76 -9.67 16.64 2.02
N PRO A 77 -8.44 16.19 2.32
CA PRO A 77 -8.15 15.30 3.45
C PRO A 77 -8.68 15.78 4.81
N GLU A 78 -8.75 17.10 4.98
CA GLU A 78 -9.17 17.80 6.20
C GLU A 78 -10.68 17.67 6.46
N THR A 79 -11.49 17.56 5.40
CA THR A 79 -12.95 17.46 5.49
C THR A 79 -13.48 16.04 5.27
N ALA A 80 -12.62 15.13 4.81
CA ALA A 80 -12.98 13.75 4.56
C ALA A 80 -13.41 13.00 5.83
N THR A 81 -14.56 12.34 5.76
CA THR A 81 -15.02 11.44 6.82
C THR A 81 -14.22 10.14 6.84
N VAL A 82 -14.31 9.37 7.94
CA VAL A 82 -13.72 8.02 7.99
C VAL A 82 -14.25 7.13 6.86
N ALA A 83 -15.55 7.24 6.54
CA ALA A 83 -16.15 6.49 5.44
C ALA A 83 -15.53 6.86 4.09
N ASP A 84 -15.29 8.16 3.83
CA ASP A 84 -14.64 8.61 2.58
C ASP A 84 -13.23 8.04 2.45
N ARG A 85 -12.45 8.06 3.53
CA ARG A 85 -11.10 7.48 3.56
C ARG A 85 -11.10 5.98 3.32
N TYR A 86 -12.10 5.26 3.84
CA TYR A 86 -12.26 3.83 3.58
C TYR A 86 -12.69 3.53 2.14
N ARG A 87 -13.56 4.36 1.53
CA ARG A 87 -13.87 4.23 0.09
C ARG A 87 -12.63 4.45 -0.77
N ALA A 88 -11.85 5.48 -0.46
CA ALA A 88 -10.60 5.74 -1.15
C ALA A 88 -9.60 4.58 -0.99
N TYR A 89 -9.51 3.97 0.19
CA TYR A 89 -8.70 2.77 0.40
C TYR A 89 -9.15 1.60 -0.47
N ILE A 90 -10.45 1.28 -0.48
CA ILE A 90 -11.01 0.16 -1.26
C ILE A 90 -10.72 0.35 -2.75
N GLN A 91 -10.89 1.57 -3.26
CA GLN A 91 -10.56 1.88 -4.66
C GLN A 91 -9.06 1.78 -4.93
N ALA A 92 -8.21 2.33 -4.05
CA ALA A 92 -6.76 2.28 -4.21
C ALA A 92 -6.21 0.85 -4.19
N ALA A 93 -6.74 0.00 -3.31
CA ALA A 93 -6.41 -1.43 -3.23
C ALA A 93 -6.80 -2.20 -4.50
N ALA A 94 -7.87 -1.77 -5.19
CA ALA A 94 -8.35 -2.41 -6.41
C ALA A 94 -7.71 -1.89 -7.70
N GLN A 95 -7.03 -0.73 -7.68
CA GLN A 95 -6.49 -0.07 -8.88
C GLN A 95 -4.96 0.07 -8.89
N GLY A 96 -4.24 -0.54 -7.95
CA GLY A 96 -2.79 -0.44 -7.88
C GLY A 96 -2.03 -0.90 -9.13
N GLU A 97 -1.04 -0.14 -9.56
CA GLU A 97 -0.15 -0.49 -10.68
C GLU A 97 0.96 -1.45 -10.23
N ASN A 98 1.38 -1.37 -8.97
CA ASN A 98 2.48 -2.16 -8.40
C ASN A 98 2.00 -3.22 -7.39
N MET A 99 0.78 -3.76 -7.58
CA MET A 99 0.12 -4.62 -6.57
C MET A 99 0.99 -5.76 -6.08
N ARG A 100 1.75 -6.43 -6.96
CA ARG A 100 2.63 -7.52 -6.57
C ARG A 100 3.79 -7.07 -5.68
N ALA A 101 4.45 -5.96 -6.02
CA ALA A 101 5.56 -5.42 -5.25
C ALA A 101 5.09 -4.97 -3.86
N GLU A 102 3.99 -4.22 -3.82
CA GLU A 102 3.38 -3.74 -2.59
C GLU A 102 2.91 -4.91 -1.71
N TRP A 103 2.31 -5.95 -2.30
CA TRP A 103 1.90 -7.15 -1.58
C TRP A 103 3.09 -7.92 -1.01
N ALA A 104 4.17 -8.07 -1.78
CA ALA A 104 5.38 -8.72 -1.32
C ALA A 104 5.98 -7.98 -0.11
N LEU A 105 6.02 -6.65 -0.15
CA LEU A 105 6.53 -5.80 0.94
C LEU A 105 5.61 -5.81 2.17
N TRP A 106 4.29 -5.73 1.96
CA TRP A 106 3.31 -5.86 3.04
C TRP A 106 3.42 -7.22 3.74
N PHE A 107 3.56 -8.31 2.98
CA PHE A 107 3.74 -9.65 3.55
C PHE A 107 5.04 -9.75 4.38
N GLN A 108 6.14 -9.10 3.97
CA GLN A 108 7.36 -9.05 4.77
C GLN A 108 7.15 -8.31 6.12
N SER A 109 6.23 -7.35 6.18
CA SER A 109 5.92 -6.61 7.42
C SER A 109 5.33 -7.49 8.53
N ALA A 110 4.81 -8.66 8.20
CA ALA A 110 4.30 -9.62 9.17
C ALA A 110 5.40 -10.25 10.06
N TYR A 111 6.67 -10.18 9.64
CA TYR A 111 7.78 -10.86 10.30
C TYR A 111 8.66 -9.94 11.15
N TRP A 112 8.62 -8.62 10.91
CA TRP A 112 9.57 -7.66 11.49
C TRP A 112 8.85 -6.40 11.99
N PRO A 113 8.90 -6.07 13.29
CA PRO A 113 8.20 -4.91 13.86
C PRO A 113 8.54 -3.57 13.18
N GLU A 114 9.79 -3.38 12.78
CA GLU A 114 10.25 -2.19 12.07
C GLU A 114 9.61 -2.03 10.69
N LEU A 115 9.35 -3.15 9.99
CA LEU A 115 8.63 -3.13 8.71
C LEU A 115 7.14 -2.92 8.93
N GLN A 116 6.56 -3.50 9.99
CA GLN A 116 5.19 -3.23 10.39
C GLN A 116 4.98 -1.73 10.68
N ALA A 117 5.89 -1.11 11.44
CA ALA A 117 5.85 0.32 11.73
C ALA A 117 5.99 1.16 10.46
N ALA A 118 6.92 0.81 9.56
CA ALA A 118 7.11 1.48 8.28
C ALA A 118 5.86 1.41 7.38
N TRP A 119 5.11 0.30 7.41
CA TRP A 119 3.86 0.18 6.65
C TRP A 119 2.71 0.95 7.30
N THR A 120 2.57 0.83 8.62
CA THR A 120 1.43 1.37 9.37
C THR A 120 1.51 2.89 9.53
N GLY A 121 2.68 3.45 9.78
CA GLY A 121 2.86 4.88 10.08
C GLY A 121 2.24 5.82 9.05
N PRO A 122 2.51 5.66 7.74
CA PRO A 122 1.90 6.50 6.71
C PRO A 122 0.37 6.37 6.61
N LEU A 123 -0.20 5.22 6.98
CA LEU A 123 -1.61 4.88 6.78
C LEU A 123 -2.48 5.08 8.03
N GLU A 124 -1.89 4.98 9.22
CA GLU A 124 -2.59 5.07 10.51
C GLU A 124 -3.42 6.37 10.66
N PRO A 125 -2.89 7.57 10.33
CA PRO A 125 -3.69 8.80 10.44
C PRO A 125 -4.94 8.82 9.56
N TRP A 126 -5.00 7.93 8.56
CA TRP A 126 -6.09 7.83 7.59
C TRP A 126 -7.10 6.73 7.93
N LEU A 127 -6.61 5.61 8.45
CA LEU A 127 -7.39 4.37 8.58
C LEU A 127 -7.74 4.00 10.03
N SER A 128 -7.32 4.79 11.01
CA SER A 128 -7.70 4.58 12.42
C SER A 128 -9.19 4.84 12.64
N LEU A 129 -9.84 3.93 13.38
CA LEU A 129 -11.26 4.00 13.72
C LEU A 129 -11.44 4.59 15.14
N PRO A 130 -12.20 5.69 15.30
CA PRO A 130 -12.43 6.33 16.61
C PRO A 130 -12.97 5.38 17.68
N GLU A 131 -12.58 5.58 18.94
CA GLU A 131 -12.97 4.74 20.09
C GLU A 131 -14.49 4.76 20.39
N GLY A 132 -15.20 5.83 20.02
CA GLY A 132 -16.66 5.97 20.18
C GLY A 132 -17.50 5.54 18.98
N MET A 133 -16.90 4.95 17.94
CA MET A 133 -17.64 4.53 16.75
C MET A 133 -18.62 3.39 17.09
N PRO A 134 -19.90 3.46 16.68
CA PRO A 134 -20.87 2.38 16.92
C PRO A 134 -20.35 1.02 16.43
N PRO A 135 -20.47 -0.07 17.22
CA PRO A 135 -19.90 -1.37 16.88
C PRO A 135 -20.30 -1.87 15.47
N GLY A 136 -21.57 -1.70 15.08
CA GLY A 136 -22.04 -2.09 13.75
C GLY A 136 -21.35 -1.31 12.62
N GLN A 137 -21.16 0.00 12.78
CA GLN A 137 -20.42 0.82 11.81
C GLN A 137 -18.94 0.45 11.76
N ARG A 138 -18.33 0.23 12.93
CA ARG A 138 -16.93 -0.19 13.07
C ARG A 138 -16.69 -1.52 12.33
N SER A 139 -17.53 -2.52 12.59
CA SER A 139 -17.43 -3.83 11.95
C SER A 139 -17.63 -3.75 10.45
N ARG A 140 -18.62 -3.00 9.94
CA ARG A 140 -18.80 -2.85 8.49
C ARG A 140 -17.57 -2.26 7.79
N LEU A 141 -16.99 -1.20 8.35
CA LEU A 141 -15.76 -0.60 7.81
C LEU A 141 -14.58 -1.57 7.86
N MET A 142 -14.38 -2.26 8.97
CA MET A 142 -13.34 -3.30 9.08
C MET A 142 -13.54 -4.42 8.07
N THR A 143 -14.76 -4.93 7.90
CA THR A 143 -15.09 -5.95 6.90
C THR A 143 -14.80 -5.45 5.48
N ALA A 144 -15.19 -4.21 5.15
CA ALA A 144 -14.92 -3.64 3.83
C ALA A 144 -13.42 -3.55 3.54
N ARG A 145 -12.62 -3.13 4.54
CA ARG A 145 -11.16 -3.07 4.43
C ARG A 145 -10.53 -4.46 4.29
N LEU A 146 -10.90 -5.41 5.14
CA LEU A 146 -10.37 -6.78 5.09
C LEU A 146 -10.67 -7.45 3.75
N ALA A 147 -11.87 -7.23 3.20
CA ALA A 147 -12.22 -7.77 1.90
C ALA A 147 -11.52 -7.02 0.74
N ALA A 148 -11.23 -5.72 0.87
CA ALA A 148 -10.36 -5.01 -0.06
C ALA A 148 -8.92 -5.55 -0.05
N ASP A 149 -8.38 -5.87 1.13
CA ASP A 149 -7.07 -6.52 1.27
C ASP A 149 -7.07 -7.89 0.58
N GLY A 150 -8.15 -8.67 0.72
CA GLY A 150 -8.33 -9.94 0.03
C GLY A 150 -8.40 -9.79 -1.50
N LEU A 151 -9.11 -8.79 -2.00
CA LEU A 151 -9.16 -8.48 -3.43
C LEU A 151 -7.78 -8.07 -3.97
N TRP A 152 -7.06 -7.26 -3.22
CA TRP A 152 -5.69 -6.86 -3.56
C TRP A 152 -4.74 -8.07 -3.59
N ALA A 153 -4.80 -8.93 -2.57
CA ALA A 153 -4.04 -10.18 -2.50
C ALA A 153 -4.33 -11.13 -3.67
N ALA A 154 -5.62 -11.29 -4.02
CA ALA A 154 -6.05 -12.12 -5.15
C ALA A 154 -5.42 -11.64 -6.46
N GLN A 155 -5.46 -10.33 -6.72
CA GLN A 155 -4.87 -9.72 -7.90
C GLN A 155 -3.34 -9.81 -7.91
N ALA A 156 -2.68 -9.56 -6.78
CA ALA A 156 -1.23 -9.60 -6.65
C ALA A 156 -0.65 -11.03 -6.81
N SER A 157 -1.33 -12.02 -6.26
CA SER A 157 -0.88 -13.43 -6.25
C SER A 157 -1.31 -14.23 -7.47
N GLY A 158 -2.45 -13.89 -8.07
CA GLY A 158 -3.06 -14.66 -9.15
C GLY A 158 -3.67 -16.01 -8.73
N VAL A 159 -3.72 -16.30 -7.41
CA VAL A 159 -4.32 -17.53 -6.87
C VAL A 159 -5.83 -17.56 -7.07
N LEU A 160 -6.49 -16.43 -6.82
CA LEU A 160 -7.88 -16.18 -7.18
C LEU A 160 -7.92 -15.06 -8.22
N ARG A 161 -8.61 -15.27 -9.33
CA ARG A 161 -8.72 -14.30 -10.42
C ARG A 161 -10.18 -14.03 -10.76
N PRO A 162 -10.87 -13.15 -10.01
CA PRO A 162 -12.24 -12.76 -10.33
C PRO A 162 -12.28 -12.09 -11.70
N SER A 163 -13.34 -12.36 -12.46
CA SER A 163 -13.55 -11.70 -13.75
C SER A 163 -13.72 -10.19 -13.56
N ALA A 164 -13.60 -9.41 -14.64
CA ALA A 164 -13.85 -7.97 -14.55
C ALA A 164 -15.28 -7.67 -14.03
N ALA A 165 -16.27 -8.46 -14.44
CA ALA A 165 -17.64 -8.34 -13.96
C ALA A 165 -17.75 -8.64 -12.45
N ASP A 166 -17.14 -9.72 -11.97
CA ASP A 166 -17.14 -10.06 -10.54
C ASP A 166 -16.45 -8.98 -9.72
N ARG A 167 -15.31 -8.46 -10.19
CA ARG A 167 -14.58 -7.38 -9.50
C ARG A 167 -15.46 -6.13 -9.35
N SER A 168 -16.20 -5.74 -10.39
CA SER A 168 -17.12 -4.61 -10.32
C SER A 168 -18.22 -4.82 -9.28
N VAL A 169 -18.81 -6.02 -9.21
CA VAL A 169 -19.84 -6.35 -8.22
C VAL A 169 -19.27 -6.38 -6.80
N ILE A 170 -18.09 -7.00 -6.61
CA ILE A 170 -17.38 -7.03 -5.32
C ILE A 170 -17.12 -5.60 -4.85
N LEU A 171 -16.57 -4.75 -5.71
CA LEU A 171 -16.31 -3.35 -5.38
C LEU A 171 -17.58 -2.61 -4.97
N ALA A 172 -18.69 -2.80 -5.67
CA ALA A 172 -19.96 -2.20 -5.30
C ALA A 172 -20.43 -2.64 -3.90
N GLN A 173 -20.28 -3.93 -3.56
CA GLN A 173 -20.61 -4.46 -2.23
C GLN A 173 -19.71 -3.86 -1.14
N LEU A 174 -18.41 -3.72 -1.40
CA LEU A 174 -17.48 -3.09 -0.46
C LEU A 174 -17.82 -1.61 -0.24
N MET A 175 -18.20 -0.88 -1.30
CA MET A 175 -18.67 0.49 -1.18
C MET A 175 -19.93 0.58 -0.32
N GLU A 176 -20.87 -0.37 -0.48
CA GLU A 176 -22.11 -0.38 0.30
C GLU A 176 -21.84 -0.55 1.80
N LEU A 177 -20.89 -1.40 2.19
CA LEU A 177 -20.49 -1.54 3.59
C LEU A 177 -19.97 -0.23 4.22
N THR A 178 -19.50 0.73 3.41
CA THR A 178 -19.05 2.04 3.90
C THR A 178 -20.18 3.07 4.03
N ARG A 179 -21.36 2.79 3.46
CA ARG A 179 -22.55 3.60 3.67
C ARG A 179 -23.14 3.15 5.01
N GLY A 180 -23.32 4.09 5.94
CA GLY A 180 -23.90 3.75 7.23
C GLY A 180 -25.22 3.03 6.99
N GLY A 181 -25.44 1.88 7.64
CA GLY A 181 -26.77 1.30 7.69
C GLY A 181 -27.69 2.35 8.28
N GLU A 182 -28.74 2.71 7.55
CA GLU A 182 -29.92 3.32 8.15
C GLU A 182 -30.30 2.51 9.38
N ALA A 183 -30.66 3.21 10.44
CA ALA A 183 -30.87 2.72 11.80
C ALA A 183 -31.45 1.29 11.87
N GLU A 184 -30.79 0.46 12.67
CA GLU A 184 -31.43 -0.69 13.34
C GLU A 184 -31.62 -0.33 14.80
#